data_AF-A0A1V4Y775-F1
#
_entry.id   AF-A0A1V4Y775-F1
#
_cell.length_a   1.000
_cell.length_b   1.000
_cell.length_c   1.000
_cell.angle_alpha   90.00
_cell.angle_beta   90.00
_cell.angle_gamma   90.00
#
_symmetry.space_group_name_H-M   'P 1'
#
loop_
_entity.id
_entity.type
_entity.pdbx_description
1 polymer ?
#
loop_
_entity_poly.entity_id
_entity_poly.type
_entity_poly.pdbx_seq_one_letter_code
_entity_poly.pdbx_strand_id
1 'polypeptide(L)' 'MPVITEDISVLLLLLSVLAGCLMGVVSGLIPGLHSNNFAMLLVSVSPLLIESGIPAIYIIFMILANCITHTFHDVIY' A
#
# COMPACT_ATOMS: atom_id res chain seq x y z
N MET A 1 22.36 2.39 -15.97
CA MET A 1 21.01 2.40 -15.37
C MET A 1 20.88 1.07 -14.66
N PRO A 2 20.85 1.00 -13.31
CA PRO A 2 20.65 -0.28 -12.66
C PRO A 2 19.25 -0.75 -13.02
N VAL A 3 19.19 -1.80 -13.83
CA VAL A 3 17.96 -2.56 -14.07
C VAL A 3 17.52 -3.08 -12.70
N ILE A 4 16.30 -2.73 -12.31
CA ILE A 4 15.67 -3.25 -11.10
C ILE A 4 15.37 -4.72 -11.32
N THR A 5 16.39 -5.56 -11.16
CA THR A 5 16.22 -6.96 -10.77
C THR A 5 16.50 -7.02 -9.27
N GLU A 6 15.72 -6.29 -8.49
CA GLU A 6 15.56 -6.65 -7.09
C GLU A 6 14.78 -7.96 -7.11
N ASP A 7 15.32 -9.03 -6.54
CA ASP A 7 14.61 -10.30 -6.42
C ASP A 7 13.30 -10.07 -5.67
N ILE A 8 12.19 -9.97 -6.41
CA ILE A 8 10.89 -9.68 -5.84
C ILE A 8 10.50 -10.91 -5.01
N SER A 9 10.53 -10.72 -3.70
CA SER A 9 10.07 -11.70 -2.74
C SER A 9 8.55 -11.77 -2.80
N VAL A 10 8.04 -12.84 -3.40
CA VAL A 10 6.58 -13.08 -3.55
C VAL A 10 5.87 -13.04 -2.18
N LEU A 11 6.53 -13.52 -1.12
CA LEU A 11 6.02 -13.44 0.25
C LEU A 11 5.83 -11.97 0.70
N LEU A 12 6.85 -11.13 0.50
CA LEU A 12 6.80 -9.72 0.88
C LEU A 12 5.76 -8.96 0.05
N LEU A 13 5.65 -9.29 -1.24
CA LEU A 13 4.62 -8.78 -2.13
C LEU A 13 3.22 -9.12 -1.60
N LEU A 14 2.98 -10.38 -1.26
CA LEU A 14 1.70 -10.84 -0.73
C LEU A 14 1.35 -10.14 0.59
N LEU A 15 2.33 -10.02 1.50
CA LEU A 15 2.17 -9.28 2.76
C LEU A 15 1.83 -7.81 2.52
N SER A 16 2.48 -7.19 1.53
CA SER A 16 2.23 -5.78 1.16
C SER A 16 0.82 -5.59 0.60
N VAL A 17 0.36 -6.50 -0.25
CA VAL A 17 -1.01 -6.49 -0.77
C VAL A 17 -2.03 -6.69 0.35
N LEU A 18 -1.82 -7.67 1.23
CA LEU A 18 -2.73 -7.93 2.36
C LEU A 18 -2.83 -6.73 3.31
N ALA A 19 -1.70 -6.12 3.65
CA ALA A 19 -1.69 -4.97 4.52
C ALA A 19 -2.33 -3.74 3.86
N GLY A 20 -2.14 -3.56 2.54
CA GLY A 20 -2.86 -2.55 1.77
C GLY A 20 -4.38 -2.79 1.77
N CYS A 21 -4.82 -4.02 1.54
CA CYS A 21 -6.23 -4.39 1.62
C CYS A 21 -6.83 -4.08 3.01
N LEU A 22 -6.13 -4.42 4.10
CA LEU A 22 -6.60 -4.13 5.46
C LEU A 22 -6.75 -2.63 5.70
N MET A 23 -5.79 -1.80 5.25
CA MET A 23 -5.90 -0.35 5.31
C MET A 23 -7.07 0.18 4.48
N GLY A 24 -7.33 -0.44 3.31
CA GLY A 24 -8.43 -0.08 2.43
C GLY A 24 -9.80 -0.40 3.04
N VAL A 25 -9.93 -1.52 3.74
CA VAL A 25 -11.14 -1.86 4.52
C VAL A 25 -11.35 -0.82 5.63
N VAL A 26 -10.31 -0.53 6.42
CA VAL A 26 -10.41 0.43 7.53
C VAL A 26 -10.80 1.83 7.03
N SER A 27 -10.19 2.31 5.94
CA SER A 27 -10.53 3.59 5.35
C SER A 27 -11.92 3.60 4.68
N GLY A 28 -12.37 2.47 4.12
CA GLY A 28 -13.68 2.36 3.48
C GLY A 28 -14.84 2.31 4.47
N LEU A 29 -14.64 1.74 5.66
CA LEU A 29 -15.67 1.67 6.71
C LEU A 29 -15.77 2.94 7.56
N ILE A 30 -14.68 3.73 7.68
CA ILE A 30 -14.64 4.89 8.58
C ILE A 30 -14.97 6.15 7.77
N PRO A 31 -16.13 6.77 7.99
CA PRO A 31 -16.50 8.00 7.29
C PRO A 31 -15.50 9.11 7.62
N GLY A 32 -14.94 9.74 6.59
CA GLY A 32 -13.94 10.81 6.72
C GLY A 32 -12.47 10.38 6.55
N LEU A 33 -12.16 9.08 6.48
CA LEU A 33 -10.83 8.59 6.10
C LEU A 33 -10.78 8.28 4.59
N HIS A 34 -9.99 9.05 3.85
CA HIS A 34 -9.82 8.82 2.41
C HIS A 34 -8.57 7.98 2.14
N SER A 35 -8.66 7.08 1.15
CA SER A 35 -7.50 6.44 0.51
C SER A 35 -6.31 7.39 0.25
N ASN A 36 -6.54 8.65 -0.15
CA ASN A 36 -5.48 9.63 -0.38
C ASN A 36 -4.65 9.96 0.86
N ASN A 37 -5.27 9.99 2.05
CA ASN A 37 -4.56 10.25 3.31
C ASN A 37 -3.67 9.06 3.68
N PHE A 38 -4.15 7.84 3.44
CA PHE A 38 -3.35 6.63 3.61
C PHE A 38 -2.20 6.55 2.60
N ALA A 39 -2.43 6.94 1.34
CA ALA A 39 -1.37 7.04 0.35
C ALA A 39 -0.29 8.05 0.78
N MET A 40 -0.67 9.24 1.25
CA MET A 40 0.27 10.22 1.77
C MET A 40 1.03 9.72 3.00
N LEU A 41 0.36 9.03 3.93
CA LEU A 41 1.01 8.39 5.08
C LEU A 41 2.04 7.34 4.62
N LEU A 42 1.65 6.40 3.76
CA LEU A 42 2.54 5.35 3.25
C LEU A 42 3.74 5.93 2.49
N VAL A 43 3.52 6.99 1.70
CA VAL A 43 4.60 7.72 1.02
C VAL A 43 5.51 8.43 2.04
N SER A 44 4.98 9.01 3.11
CA SER A 44 5.79 9.67 4.14
C SER A 44 6.67 8.71 4.93
N VAL A 45 6.22 7.46 5.12
CA VAL A 45 6.99 6.40 5.79
C VAL A 45 7.91 5.66 4.81
N SER A 46 7.74 5.87 3.50
CA SER A 46 8.55 5.19 2.49
C SER A 46 10.07 5.37 2.61
N PRO A 47 10.63 6.55 2.98
CA PRO A 47 12.07 6.70 3.14
C PRO A 47 12.64 5.79 4.23
N LEU A 48 11.89 5.62 5.33
CA LEU A 48 12.28 4.73 6.45
C LEU A 48 12.29 3.26 6.02
N LEU A 49 11.31 2.83 5.23
CA LEU A 49 11.24 1.46 4.73
C LEU A 49 12.36 1.19 3.71
N ILE A 50 12.63 2.15 2.84
CA ILE A 50 13.72 2.06 1.85
C ILE A 50 15.08 1.97 2.55
N GLU A 51 15.30 2.77 3.59
CA GLU A 51 16.50 2.70 4.43
C GLU A 51 16.64 1.35 5.17
N SER A 52 15.52 0.75 5.54
CA SER A 52 15.46 -0.60 6.14
C SER A 52 15.69 -1.73 5.13
N GLY A 53 15.97 -1.42 3.86
CA GLY A 53 16.20 -2.39 2.79
C GLY A 53 14.92 -2.97 2.17
N ILE A 54 13.77 -2.32 2.37
CA ILE A 54 12.51 -2.68 1.71
C ILE A 54 12.37 -1.84 0.43
N PRO A 55 12.41 -2.47 -0.76
CA PRO A 55 12.12 -1.84 -2.03
C PRO A 55 10.83 -1.01 -2.06
N ALA A 56 10.88 0.14 -2.73
CA ALA A 56 9.73 1.01 -2.93
C ALA A 56 8.56 0.31 -3.63
N ILE A 57 8.82 -0.74 -4.44
CA ILE A 57 7.79 -1.47 -5.17
C ILE A 57 6.74 -2.09 -4.25
N TYR A 58 7.15 -2.59 -3.07
CA TYR A 58 6.23 -3.16 -2.08
C TYR A 58 5.26 -2.11 -1.53
N ILE A 59 5.76 -0.89 -1.32
CA ILE A 59 4.96 0.25 -0.85
C ILE A 59 3.96 0.69 -1.93
N ILE A 60 4.37 0.70 -3.19
CA ILE A 60 3.49 0.98 -4.33
C ILE A 60 2.34 -0.02 -4.39
N PHE A 61 2.63 -1.32 -4.27
CA PHE A 61 1.59 -2.36 -4.25
C PHE A 61 0.65 -2.25 -3.04
N MET A 62 1.17 -1.85 -1.88
CA MET A 62 0.39 -1.59 -0.68
C MET A 62 -0.59 -0.42 -0.87
N ILE A 63 -0.13 0.71 -1.45
CA ILE A 63 -0.97 1.86 -1.79
C ILE A 63 -2.03 1.47 -2.82
N LEU A 64 -1.64 0.72 -3.85
CA LEU A 64 -2.55 0.26 -4.91
C LEU A 64 -3.66 -0.63 -4.35
N ALA A 65 -3.31 -1.61 -3.51
CA ALA A 65 -4.28 -2.48 -2.85
C ALA A 65 -5.23 -1.69 -1.94
N ASN A 66 -4.71 -0.75 -1.14
CA ASN A 66 -5.53 0.16 -0.32
C ASN A 66 -6.54 0.94 -1.15
N CYS A 67 -6.09 1.53 -2.27
CA CYS A 67 -6.95 2.30 -3.16
C CYS A 67 -8.08 1.46 -3.75
N ILE A 68 -7.75 0.26 -4.25
CA ILE A 68 -8.73 -0.66 -4.83
C ILE A 68 -9.77 -1.05 -3.77
N THR A 69 -9.34 -1.49 -2.59
CA THR A 69 -10.25 -1.95 -1.53
C THR A 69 -11.12 -0.83 -0.97
N HIS A 70 -10.56 0.39 -0.79
CA HIS A 70 -11.33 1.57 -0.37
C HIS A 70 -12.44 1.90 -1.37
N THR A 71 -12.10 1.96 -2.66
CA THR A 71 -13.06 2.29 -3.72
C THR A 71 -14.15 1.22 -3.85
N PHE A 72 -13.79 -0.06 -3.69
CA PHE A 72 -14.80 -1.13 -3.67
C PHE A 72 -15.78 -0.98 -2.50
N HIS A 73 -15.30 -0.60 -1.32
CA HIS A 73 -16.17 -0.40 -0.17
C HIS A 73 -17.09 0.83 -0.36
N ASP A 74 -16.57 1.92 -0.93
CA ASP A 74 -17.30 3.15 -1.26
C ASP A 74 -18.38 2.95 -2.34
N VAL A 75 -18.20 1.97 -3.24
CA VAL A 75 -19.22 1.60 -4.24
C VAL A 75 -20.35 0.75 -3.63
N ILE A 76 -20.04 -0.07 -2.61
CA ILE A 76 -21.00 -1.02 -2.03
C ILE A 76 -21.81 -0.37 -0.89
N TYR A 77 -21.23 0.59 -0.16
CA TYR A 77 -21.79 1.19 1.05
C TYR A 77 -21.93 2.71 0.91
#